data_AF-A0A0F7LZY5-F1
#
_entry.id   AF-A0A0F7LZY5-F1
#
_cell.length_a   1.000
_cell.length_b   1.000
_cell.length_c   1.000
_cell.angle_alpha   90.00
_cell.angle_beta   90.00
_cell.angle_gamma   90.00
#
_symmetry.space_group_name_H-M   'P 1'
#
loop_
_entity.id
_entity.type
_entity.pdbx_description
1 polymer ?
#
loop_
_entity_poly.entity_id
_entity_poly.type
_entity_poly.pdbx_seq_one_letter_code
_entity_poly.pdbx_strand_id
1 'polypeptide(L)'
;MAMSRDQIELAKTILRRFKNKDLPPDQFSWEFIASEVGVNRTTLYRHQNIKEDYALAKKLVAKHKKMERGLNSERIRKGELEHQIDTLKKTIETLEEQLARERERLAYAALVARRKGIDPLEFIDGSPLGIALQKKYAE
;
A
#
# COMPACT_ATOMS: atom_id res chain seq x y z
N MET A 1 -37.24 8.93 -33.96
CA MET A 1 -36.10 9.79 -34.36
C MET A 1 -34.94 8.89 -34.70
N ALA A 2 -34.44 8.97 -35.93
CA ALA A 2 -33.19 8.32 -36.34
C ALA A 2 -32.03 9.28 -36.01
N MET A 3 -30.90 8.76 -35.52
CA MET A 3 -29.70 9.59 -35.31
C MET A 3 -29.12 10.05 -36.64
N SER A 4 -28.59 11.27 -36.69
CA SER A 4 -27.77 11.72 -37.83
C SER A 4 -26.45 10.95 -37.87
N ARG A 5 -25.79 10.92 -39.03
CA ARG A 5 -24.46 10.27 -39.17
C ARG A 5 -23.43 10.89 -38.21
N ASP A 6 -23.45 12.22 -38.07
CA ASP A 6 -22.54 12.96 -37.20
C ASP A 6 -22.74 12.59 -35.72
N GLN A 7 -23.99 12.42 -35.28
CA GLN A 7 -24.29 11.97 -33.91
C GLN A 7 -23.78 10.56 -33.63
N ILE A 8 -23.82 9.67 -34.63
CA ILE A 8 -23.28 8.31 -34.52
C ILE A 8 -21.76 8.33 -34.42
N GLU A 9 -21.08 9.18 -35.20
CA GLU A 9 -19.62 9.33 -35.16
C GLU A 9 -19.14 9.96 -33.85
N LEU A 10 -19.85 10.95 -33.32
CA LEU A 10 -19.58 11.54 -32.01
C LEU A 10 -19.70 10.49 -30.90
N ALA A 11 -20.79 9.72 -30.88
CA ALA A 11 -20.97 8.64 -29.91
C ALA A 11 -19.83 7.61 -29.96
N LYS A 12 -19.42 7.20 -31.17
CA LYS A 12 -18.28 6.29 -31.37
C LYS A 12 -16.96 6.89 -30.92
N THR A 13 -16.75 8.18 -31.17
CA THR A 13 -15.53 8.89 -30.75
C THR A 13 -15.42 8.96 -29.24
N ILE A 14 -16.51 9.29 -28.55
CA ILE A 14 -16.56 9.29 -27.08
C ILE A 14 -16.27 7.88 -26.53
N LEU A 15 -16.89 6.84 -27.11
CA LEU A 15 -16.62 5.45 -26.72
C LEU A 15 -15.16 5.04 -26.95
N ARG A 16 -14.53 5.50 -28.04
CA ARG A 16 -13.09 5.29 -28.29
C ARG A 16 -12.22 6.00 -27.26
N ARG A 17 -12.54 7.24 -26.88
CA ARG A 17 -11.82 7.98 -25.82
C ARG A 17 -11.87 7.23 -24.47
N PHE A 18 -13.01 6.66 -24.10
CA PHE A 18 -13.11 5.79 -22.92
C PHE A 18 -12.29 4.50 -23.05
N LYS A 19 -12.20 3.91 -24.25
CA LYS A 19 -11.34 2.74 -24.51
C LYS A 19 -9.84 3.08 -24.40
N ASN A 20 -9.45 4.28 -24.82
CA ASN A 20 -8.07 4.76 -24.80
C ASN A 20 -7.61 5.38 -23.46
N LYS A 21 -8.51 5.47 -22.48
CA LYS A 21 -8.30 6.11 -21.16
C LYS A 21 -8.13 7.63 -21.21
N ASP A 22 -8.57 8.29 -22.28
CA ASP A 22 -8.53 9.75 -22.39
C ASP A 22 -9.56 10.43 -21.48
N LEU A 23 -10.55 9.66 -21.01
CA LEU A 23 -11.62 10.12 -20.12
C LEU A 23 -11.65 9.30 -18.81
N PRO A 24 -11.99 9.94 -17.68
CA PRO A 24 -12.02 9.28 -16.39
C PRO A 24 -13.06 8.15 -16.38
N PRO A 25 -12.68 6.93 -15.92
CA PRO A 25 -13.56 5.77 -15.83
C PRO A 25 -14.87 6.01 -15.05
N ASP A 26 -14.88 6.98 -14.14
CA ASP A 26 -16.02 7.29 -13.26
C ASP A 26 -17.17 8.02 -13.96
N GLN A 27 -16.89 8.70 -15.07
CA GLN A 27 -17.90 9.38 -15.88
C GLN A 27 -18.55 8.46 -16.93
N PHE A 28 -18.13 7.20 -17.01
CA PHE A 28 -18.66 6.26 -18.00
C PHE A 28 -20.10 5.85 -17.66
N SER A 29 -21.07 6.50 -18.29
CA SER A 29 -22.49 6.16 -18.19
C SER A 29 -23.21 6.36 -19.53
N TRP A 30 -24.36 5.72 -19.69
CA TRP A 30 -25.22 5.97 -20.86
C TRP A 30 -25.75 7.40 -20.88
N GLU A 31 -25.94 8.00 -19.70
CA GLU A 31 -26.43 9.37 -19.54
C GLU A 31 -25.39 10.38 -20.01
N PHE A 32 -24.12 10.16 -19.71
CA PHE A 32 -23.01 11.00 -20.17
C PHE A 32 -22.89 11.00 -21.70
N ILE A 33 -22.98 9.83 -22.32
CA ILE A 33 -22.93 9.72 -23.78
C ILE A 33 -24.17 10.36 -24.41
N ALA A 34 -25.34 10.20 -23.78
CA ALA A 34 -26.60 10.81 -24.22
C ALA A 34 -26.55 12.35 -24.15
N SER A 35 -25.98 12.92 -23.08
CA SER A 35 -25.84 14.37 -22.93
C SER A 35 -24.87 14.97 -23.95
N GLU A 36 -23.72 14.33 -24.18
CA GLU A 36 -22.70 14.82 -25.12
C GLU A 36 -23.13 14.73 -26.58
N VAL A 37 -23.93 13.72 -26.93
CA VAL A 37 -24.43 13.52 -28.31
C VAL A 37 -25.73 14.30 -28.56
N GLY A 38 -26.40 14.77 -27.50
CA GLY A 38 -27.66 15.50 -27.58
C GLY A 38 -28.86 14.62 -27.95
N VAL A 39 -28.83 13.34 -27.55
CA VAL A 39 -29.84 12.34 -27.95
C VAL A 39 -30.29 11.52 -26.75
N ASN A 40 -31.57 11.16 -26.69
CA ASN A 40 -32.08 10.30 -25.62
C ASN A 40 -31.39 8.92 -25.61
N ARG A 41 -31.10 8.41 -24.40
CA ARG A 41 -30.54 7.08 -24.13
C ARG A 41 -31.24 5.96 -24.91
N THR A 42 -32.57 5.99 -24.98
CA THR A 42 -33.34 4.95 -25.69
C THR A 42 -32.99 4.90 -27.18
N THR A 43 -32.70 6.05 -27.79
CA THR A 43 -32.30 6.14 -29.20
C THR A 43 -30.89 5.60 -29.41
N LEU A 44 -29.94 5.93 -28.51
CA LEU A 44 -28.58 5.36 -28.52
C LEU A 44 -28.60 3.83 -28.37
N TYR A 45 -29.43 3.31 -27.46
CA TYR A 45 -29.51 1.87 -27.18
C TYR A 45 -30.12 1.06 -28.34
N ARG A 46 -30.96 1.69 -29.17
CA ARG A 46 -31.55 1.06 -30.37
C ARG A 46 -30.54 0.85 -31.49
N HIS A 47 -29.43 1.58 -31.50
CA HIS A 47 -28.36 1.37 -32.46
C HIS A 47 -27.41 0.25 -32.03
N GLN A 48 -27.50 -0.90 -32.72
CA GLN A 48 -26.75 -2.11 -32.40
C GLN A 48 -25.23 -1.89 -32.32
N ASN A 49 -24.66 -1.15 -33.28
CA ASN A 49 -23.22 -0.85 -33.31
C ASN A 49 -22.74 -0.09 -32.06
N ILE A 50 -23.53 0.89 -31.59
CA ILE A 50 -23.20 1.70 -30.41
C ILE A 50 -23.32 0.84 -29.15
N LYS A 51 -24.33 -0.03 -29.10
CA LYS A 51 -24.55 -0.96 -27.98
C LYS A 51 -23.39 -1.94 -27.81
N GLU A 52 -22.89 -2.50 -28.91
CA GLU A 52 -21.73 -3.40 -28.91
C GLU A 52 -20.46 -2.66 -28.48
N ASP A 53 -20.21 -1.48 -29.05
CA ASP A 53 -19.07 -0.64 -28.66
C ASP A 53 -19.12 -0.22 -27.18
N TYR A 54 -20.30 0.08 -26.66
CA TYR A 54 -20.53 0.38 -25.25
C TYR A 54 -20.24 -0.83 -24.36
N ALA A 55 -20.68 -2.03 -24.75
CA ALA A 55 -20.41 -3.25 -23.98
C ALA A 55 -18.90 -3.55 -23.92
N LEU A 56 -18.18 -3.32 -25.02
CA LEU A 56 -16.72 -3.44 -25.07
C LEU A 56 -16.04 -2.38 -24.19
N ALA A 57 -16.43 -1.11 -24.31
CA ALA A 57 -15.91 -0.03 -23.48
C ALA A 57 -16.16 -0.29 -21.99
N LYS A 58 -17.35 -0.77 -21.62
CA LYS A 58 -17.69 -1.13 -20.23
C LYS A 58 -16.73 -2.17 -19.64
N LYS A 59 -16.39 -3.21 -20.40
CA LYS A 59 -15.43 -4.23 -19.95
C LYS A 59 -14.03 -3.65 -19.72
N LEU A 60 -13.57 -2.78 -20.63
CA LEU A 60 -12.26 -2.14 -20.54
C LEU A 60 -12.20 -1.14 -19.38
N VAL A 61 -13.19 -0.27 -19.25
CA VAL A 61 -13.33 0.69 -18.14
C VAL A 61 -13.36 -0.04 -16.79
N ALA A 62 -14.10 -1.15 -16.68
CA ALA A 62 -14.12 -1.95 -15.46
C ALA A 62 -12.75 -2.56 -15.13
N LYS A 63 -12.01 -3.03 -16.15
CA LYS A 63 -10.64 -3.53 -15.97
C LYS A 63 -9.70 -2.42 -15.50
N HIS A 64 -9.84 -1.21 -16.02
CA HIS A 64 -9.05 -0.04 -15.60
C HIS A 64 -9.33 0.34 -14.15
N LYS A 65 -10.60 0.46 -13.74
CA LYS A 65 -10.95 0.72 -12.33
C LYS A 65 -10.40 -0.34 -11.38
N LYS A 66 -10.44 -1.61 -11.77
CA LYS A 66 -9.92 -2.71 -10.94
C LYS A 66 -8.40 -2.61 -10.80
N MET A 67 -7.69 -2.28 -11.88
CA MET A 67 -6.23 -2.12 -11.86
C MET A 67 -5.79 -0.93 -11.00
N GLU A 68 -6.46 0.21 -11.09
CA GLU A 68 -6.18 1.39 -10.25
C GLU A 68 -6.42 1.11 -8.77
N ARG A 69 -7.52 0.44 -8.43
CA ARG A 69 -7.79 0.02 -7.04
C ARG A 69 -6.76 -0.96 -6.51
N GLY A 70 -6.32 -1.93 -7.33
CA GLY A 70 -5.26 -2.87 -6.98
C GLY A 70 -3.94 -2.16 -6.67
N LEU A 71 -3.50 -1.28 -7.58
CA LEU A 71 -2.28 -0.49 -7.42
C LEU A 71 -2.31 0.39 -6.17
N ASN A 72 -3.46 1.01 -5.86
CA ASN A 72 -3.60 1.82 -4.65
C ASN A 72 -3.50 0.96 -3.38
N SER A 73 -4.14 -0.22 -3.35
CA SER A 73 -4.07 -1.12 -2.20
C SER A 73 -2.65 -1.65 -1.94
N GLU A 74 -1.91 -1.99 -3.01
CA GLU A 74 -0.52 -2.44 -2.90
C GLU A 74 0.40 -1.32 -2.42
N ARG A 75 0.20 -0.09 -2.88
CA ARG A 75 0.96 1.08 -2.42
C ARG A 75 0.72 1.38 -0.94
N ILE A 76 -0.52 1.34 -0.49
CA ILE A 76 -0.87 1.55 0.93
C ILE A 76 -0.19 0.49 1.78
N ARG A 77 -0.34 -0.80 1.41
CA ARG A 77 0.28 -1.90 2.15
C ARG A 77 1.80 -1.79 2.17
N LYS A 78 2.42 -1.36 1.07
CA LYS A 78 3.87 -1.14 1.02
C LYS A 78 4.30 -0.01 1.96
N GLY A 79 3.57 1.11 1.97
CA GLY A 79 3.84 2.22 2.88
C GLY A 79 3.70 1.83 4.36
N GLU A 80 2.69 1.02 4.70
CA GLU A 80 2.53 0.48 6.06
C GLU A 80 3.71 -0.42 6.47
N LEU A 81 4.16 -1.30 5.58
CA LEU A 81 5.32 -2.17 5.83
C LEU A 81 6.61 -1.37 5.97
N GLU A 82 6.83 -0.35 5.13
CA GLU A 82 7.98 0.55 5.22
C GLU A 82 7.98 1.30 6.57
N HIS A 83 6.83 1.81 7.01
CA HIS A 83 6.71 2.45 8.32
C HIS A 83 7.00 1.47 9.48
N GLN A 84 6.52 0.22 9.40
CA GLN A 84 6.82 -0.81 10.39
C GLN A 84 8.31 -1.12 10.45
N ILE A 85 8.99 -1.23 9.30
CA ILE A 85 10.44 -1.44 9.24
C ILE A 85 11.18 -0.29 9.93
N ASP A 86 10.82 0.96 9.65
CA ASP A 86 11.47 2.12 10.28
C ASP A 86 11.22 2.19 11.79
N THR A 87 10.02 1.81 12.22
CA THR A 87 9.68 1.70 13.64
C THR A 87 10.55 0.63 14.30
N LEU A 88 10.68 -0.55 13.69
CA LEU A 88 11.50 -1.64 14.22
C LEU A 88 12.98 -1.27 14.28
N LYS A 89 13.53 -0.61 13.26
CA LYS A 89 14.91 -0.11 13.28
C LYS A 89 15.17 0.83 14.45
N LYS A 90 14.28 1.80 14.67
CA LYS A 90 14.37 2.71 15.83
C LYS A 90 14.31 1.94 17.14
N THR A 91 13.43 0.93 17.26
CA THR A 91 13.38 0.12 18.48
C THR A 91 14.69 -0.66 18.70
N ILE A 92 15.30 -1.21 17.64
CA ILE A 92 16.59 -1.89 17.73
C ILE A 92 17.67 -0.92 18.22
N GLU A 93 17.79 0.26 17.61
CA GLU A 93 18.76 1.28 18.03
C GLU A 93 18.58 1.65 19.52
N THR A 94 17.34 1.87 19.97
CA THR A 94 17.08 2.20 21.38
C THR A 94 17.44 1.05 22.33
N LEU A 95 17.18 -0.20 21.94
CA LEU A 95 17.51 -1.39 22.72
C LEU A 95 19.02 -1.62 22.77
N GLU A 96 19.75 -1.35 21.67
CA GLU A 96 21.20 -1.41 21.63
C GLU A 96 21.84 -0.37 22.55
N GLU A 97 21.33 0.87 22.56
CA GLU A 97 21.78 1.89 23.51
C GLU A 97 21.49 1.51 24.96
N GLN A 98 20.31 0.95 25.25
CA GLN A 98 19.98 0.46 26.59
C GLN A 98 20.91 -0.68 27.01
N LEU A 99 21.18 -1.63 26.11
CA LEU A 99 22.11 -2.73 26.36
C LEU A 99 23.53 -2.23 26.63
N ALA A 100 24.01 -1.23 25.88
CA ALA A 100 25.32 -0.62 26.10
C ALA A 100 25.41 0.02 27.49
N ARG A 101 24.39 0.80 27.89
CA ARG A 101 24.30 1.40 29.24
C ARG A 101 24.30 0.35 30.35
N GLU A 102 23.58 -0.75 30.18
CA GLU A 102 23.55 -1.83 31.18
C GLU A 102 24.89 -2.57 31.27
N ARG A 103 25.61 -2.75 30.15
CA ARG A 103 26.98 -3.29 30.15
C ARG A 103 27.95 -2.40 30.92
N GLU A 104 27.88 -1.09 30.73
CA GLU A 104 28.70 -0.11 31.46
C GLU A 104 28.39 -0.15 32.97
N ARG A 105 27.11 -0.18 33.34
CA ARG A 105 26.67 -0.31 34.74
C ARG A 105 27.18 -1.58 35.38
N LEU A 106 27.10 -2.71 34.67
CA LEU A 106 27.59 -3.98 35.14
C LEU A 106 29.11 -3.96 35.35
N ALA A 107 29.87 -3.41 34.40
CA ALA A 107 31.31 -3.27 34.51
C ALA A 107 31.71 -2.40 35.72
N TYR A 108 31.00 -1.29 35.95
CA TYR A 108 31.20 -0.46 37.12
C TYR A 108 30.88 -1.20 38.42
N ALA A 109 29.75 -1.91 38.48
CA ALA A 109 29.36 -2.70 39.64
C ALA A 109 30.39 -3.80 39.96
N ALA A 110 30.93 -4.47 38.94
CA ALA A 110 31.99 -5.47 39.09
C ALA A 110 33.29 -4.85 39.66
N LEU A 111 33.65 -3.63 39.25
CA LEU A 111 34.79 -2.90 39.83
C LEU A 111 34.57 -2.58 41.32
N VAL A 112 33.36 -2.18 41.70
CA VAL A 112 33.01 -1.92 43.11
C VAL A 112 33.00 -3.21 43.93
N ALA A 113 32.47 -4.31 43.36
CA ALA A 113 32.47 -5.64 43.97
C ALA A 113 33.91 -6.11 44.28
N ARG A 114 34.83 -5.90 43.32
CA ARG A 114 36.27 -6.18 43.51
C ARG A 114 36.85 -5.47 44.73
N ARG A 115 36.51 -4.19 44.91
CA ARG A 115 36.98 -3.38 46.07
C ARG A 115 36.46 -3.90 47.41
N LYS A 116 35.36 -4.65 47.39
CA LYS A 116 34.75 -5.30 48.57
C LYS A 116 35.18 -6.75 48.74
N GLY A 117 36.15 -7.23 47.96
CA GLY A 117 36.67 -8.61 48.04
C GLY A 117 35.79 -9.66 47.37
N ILE A 118 34.84 -9.27 46.52
CA ILE A 118 34.04 -10.18 45.72
C ILE A 118 34.73 -10.41 44.37
N ASP A 119 34.78 -11.65 43.88
CA ASP A 119 35.29 -11.96 42.54
C ASP A 119 34.42 -11.28 41.47
N PRO A 120 34.99 -10.40 40.63
CA PRO A 120 34.26 -9.74 39.55
C PRO A 120 33.63 -10.71 38.54
N LEU A 121 34.23 -11.88 38.30
CA LEU A 121 33.72 -12.85 37.33
C LEU A 121 32.48 -13.55 37.87
N GLU A 122 32.53 -14.06 39.10
CA GLU A 122 31.35 -14.64 39.77
C GLU A 122 30.20 -13.63 39.89
N PHE A 123 30.53 -12.35 40.13
CA PHE A 123 29.54 -11.28 40.18
C PHE A 123 28.86 -11.02 38.82
N ILE A 124 29.63 -10.99 37.74
CA ILE A 124 29.10 -10.77 36.38
C ILE A 124 28.24 -11.96 35.94
N ASP A 125 28.71 -13.18 36.20
CA ASP A 125 27.99 -14.40 35.81
C ASP A 125 26.67 -14.56 36.58
N GLY A 126 26.65 -14.20 37.86
CA GLY A 126 25.44 -14.19 38.69
C GLY A 126 24.51 -13.00 38.44
N SER A 127 24.91 -12.03 37.61
CA SER A 127 24.10 -10.84 37.35
C SER A 127 22.89 -11.15 36.45
N PRO A 128 21.78 -10.38 36.56
CA PRO A 128 20.63 -10.56 35.67
C PRO A 128 20.98 -10.50 34.17
N LEU A 129 21.95 -9.66 33.79
CA LEU A 129 22.43 -9.56 32.41
C LEU A 129 23.27 -10.77 31.99
N GLY A 130 24.15 -11.26 32.88
CA GLY A 130 24.95 -12.46 32.66
C GLY A 130 24.07 -13.70 32.46
N ILE A 131 23.10 -13.92 33.35
CA ILE A 131 22.13 -15.02 33.26
C ILE A 131 21.31 -14.94 31.97
N ALA A 132 20.85 -13.74 31.58
CA ALA A 132 20.08 -13.55 30.36
C ALA A 132 20.89 -13.86 29.10
N LEU A 133 22.18 -13.47 29.06
CA LEU A 133 23.08 -13.80 27.95
C LEU A 133 23.35 -15.30 27.87
N GLN A 134 23.64 -15.96 29.00
CA GLN A 134 23.87 -17.41 29.04
C GLN A 134 22.66 -18.19 28.51
N LYS A 135 21.44 -17.80 28.88
CA LYS A 135 20.21 -18.41 28.34
C LYS A 135 20.09 -18.24 26.83
N LYS A 136 20.39 -17.04 26.31
CA LYS A 136 20.32 -16.76 24.87
C LYS A 136 21.28 -17.61 24.03
N TYR A 137 22.45 -17.96 24.55
CA TYR A 137 23.45 -18.78 23.84
C TYR A 137 23.34 -20.28 24.14
N ALA A 138 22.43 -20.69 25.02
CA ALA A 138 22.15 -22.09 25.34
C ALA A 138 20.97 -22.68 24.53
N GLU A 139 20.15 -21.81 23.92
CA GLU A 139 19.12 -22.16 22.91
C GLU A 139 19.71 -22.18 21.49
#